data_AF-A0A8T5WML3-F1
#
_entry.id   AF-A0A8T5WML3-F1
#
_cell.length_a   1.000
_cell.length_b   1.000
_cell.length_c   1.000
_cell.angle_alpha   90.00
_cell.angle_beta   90.00
_cell.angle_gamma   90.00
#
_symmetry.space_group_name_H-M   'P 1'
#
loop_
_entity.id
_entity.type
_entity.pdbx_description
1 polymer ?
#
loop_
_entity_poly.entity_id
_entity_poly.type
_entity_poly.pdbx_seq_one_letter_code
_entity_poly.pdbx_strand_id
1 'polypeptide(L)'
;MDIYQGGAVPGKKLRIVNIVGVDVEACGGTHLDNTSEVEMIKIIKTTKVQDGIIRLVFVAGKAAQEEVKGEGSTLKELEKLLHCTTEQIPGRSAELFELWKNIVKKKKDVPKKLTSLSAYKGDVLAETARVLKTQVEHVVKTVERFLKEIGM
;
A
#
# COMPACT_ATOMS: atom_id res chain seq x y z
N MET A 1 -10.76 -8.43 31.49
CA MET A 1 -11.63 -7.29 31.11
C MET A 1 -11.91 -7.44 29.62
N ASP A 2 -12.47 -8.59 29.23
CA ASP A 2 -12.09 -9.21 27.95
C ASP A 2 -13.24 -9.30 26.95
N ILE A 3 -14.37 -8.61 27.19
CA ILE A 3 -15.53 -8.63 26.29
C ILE A 3 -16.06 -7.23 25.89
N TYR A 4 -15.39 -6.15 26.29
CA TYR A 4 -15.83 -4.76 26.07
C TYR A 4 -14.87 -3.94 25.19
N GLN A 5 -14.13 -4.61 24.31
CA GLN A 5 -13.16 -4.01 23.39
C GLN A 5 -13.83 -3.00 22.45
N GLY A 6 -15.01 -3.33 21.93
CA GLY A 6 -15.87 -2.45 21.13
C GLY A 6 -16.68 -1.42 21.93
N GLY A 7 -16.48 -1.35 23.26
CA GLY A 7 -17.17 -0.43 24.16
C GLY A 7 -18.21 -1.09 25.06
N ALA A 8 -18.80 -0.29 25.96
CA ALA A 8 -19.80 -0.76 26.90
C ALA A 8 -21.14 -1.04 26.19
N VAL A 9 -21.64 -2.26 26.30
CA VAL A 9 -22.93 -2.67 25.73
C VAL A 9 -24.01 -2.60 26.82
N PRO A 10 -25.09 -1.80 26.64
CA PRO A 10 -26.15 -1.72 27.62
C PRO A 10 -27.04 -2.97 27.57
N GLY A 11 -27.50 -3.44 28.74
CA GLY A 11 -28.50 -4.49 28.84
C GLY A 11 -28.23 -5.52 29.94
N LYS A 12 -29.29 -6.18 30.40
CA LYS A 12 -29.20 -7.25 31.42
C LYS A 12 -28.70 -8.59 30.83
N LYS A 13 -28.88 -8.81 29.53
CA LYS A 13 -28.39 -9.97 28.77
C LYS A 13 -27.55 -9.45 27.61
N LEU A 14 -26.38 -10.05 27.40
CA LEU A 14 -25.43 -9.67 26.35
C LEU A 14 -25.33 -10.79 25.30
N ARG A 15 -25.13 -10.41 24.03
CA ARG A 15 -24.74 -11.34 22.97
C ARG A 15 -23.22 -11.43 22.94
N ILE A 16 -22.70 -12.64 23.14
CA ILE A 16 -21.26 -12.91 23.11
C ILE A 16 -20.93 -13.63 21.80
N VAL A 17 -19.91 -13.12 21.11
CA VAL A 17 -19.30 -13.74 19.94
C VAL A 17 -17.94 -14.26 20.37
N ASN A 18 -17.67 -15.54 20.10
CA ASN A 18 -16.41 -16.19 20.46
C ASN A 18 -15.78 -16.78 19.18
N ILE A 19 -14.64 -16.24 18.80
CA ILE A 19 -13.78 -16.80 17.76
C ILE A 19 -12.75 -17.67 18.47
N VAL A 20 -12.98 -18.98 18.46
CA VAL A 20 -12.21 -19.94 19.27
C VAL A 20 -10.71 -19.81 19.03
N GLY A 21 -9.97 -19.59 20.12
CA GLY A 21 -8.51 -19.44 20.09
C GLY A 21 -8.00 -18.10 19.57
N VAL A 22 -8.90 -17.16 19.25
CA VAL A 22 -8.56 -15.84 18.72
C VAL A 22 -9.04 -14.72 19.64
N ASP A 23 -10.35 -14.60 19.84
CA ASP A 23 -10.94 -13.49 20.59
C ASP A 23 -12.36 -13.81 21.08
N VAL A 24 -12.80 -13.11 22.13
CA VAL A 24 -14.17 -13.15 22.63
C VAL A 24 -14.65 -11.73 22.88
N GLU A 25 -15.84 -11.38 22.39
CA GLU A 25 -16.36 -10.02 22.47
C GLU A 25 -17.89 -9.98 22.62
N ALA A 26 -18.40 -9.01 23.38
CA ALA A 26 -19.81 -8.67 23.38
C ALA A 26 -20.18 -7.85 22.14
N CYS A 27 -20.48 -8.51 21.02
CA CYS A 27 -20.81 -7.85 19.76
C CYS A 27 -22.27 -8.10 19.32
N GLY A 28 -22.98 -7.02 18.99
CA GLY A 28 -24.34 -7.05 18.45
C GLY A 28 -24.44 -7.07 16.92
N GLY A 29 -23.30 -7.05 16.21
CA GLY A 29 -23.24 -6.99 14.74
C GLY A 29 -23.49 -8.33 14.04
N THR A 30 -23.48 -8.29 12.71
CA THR A 30 -23.53 -9.49 11.84
C THR A 30 -22.15 -10.13 11.77
N HIS A 31 -22.11 -11.47 11.87
CA HIS A 31 -20.88 -12.26 11.74
C HIS A 31 -21.09 -13.37 10.73
N LEU A 32 -19.96 -13.87 10.19
CA LEU A 32 -19.91 -15.08 9.38
C LEU A 32 -20.06 -16.33 10.26
N ASP A 33 -20.35 -17.47 9.66
CA ASP A 33 -20.51 -18.73 10.40
C ASP A 33 -19.15 -19.29 10.84
N ASN A 34 -18.09 -19.05 10.05
CA ASN A 34 -16.72 -19.42 10.42
C ASN A 34 -15.65 -18.51 9.79
N THR A 35 -14.41 -18.60 10.29
CA THR A 35 -13.31 -17.72 9.86
C THR A 35 -12.83 -17.97 8.43
N SER A 36 -13.10 -19.14 7.83
CA SER A 36 -12.66 -19.43 6.46
C SER A 36 -13.39 -18.58 5.43
N GLU A 37 -14.61 -18.14 5.74
CA GLU A 37 -15.41 -17.25 4.90
C GLU A 37 -14.84 -15.82 4.81
N VAL A 38 -13.97 -15.42 5.74
CA VAL A 38 -13.27 -14.11 5.66
C VAL A 38 -12.27 -14.10 4.50
N GLU A 39 -11.79 -15.28 4.09
CA GLU A 39 -10.77 -15.49 3.06
C GLU A 39 -9.46 -14.72 3.37
N MET A 40 -9.22 -13.62 2.67
CA MET A 40 -8.00 -12.81 2.76
C MET A 40 -8.26 -11.56 3.61
N ILE A 41 -7.32 -11.21 4.47
CA ILE A 41 -7.27 -9.90 5.14
C ILE A 41 -5.99 -9.19 4.69
N LYS A 42 -6.12 -7.96 4.19
CA LYS A 42 -4.98 -7.13 3.78
C LYS A 42 -5.01 -5.81 4.54
N ILE A 43 -3.93 -5.51 5.25
CA ILE A 43 -3.70 -4.17 5.82
C ILE A 43 -3.26 -3.26 4.68
N ILE A 44 -4.01 -2.18 4.46
CA ILE A 44 -3.75 -1.20 3.39
C ILE A 44 -3.10 0.08 3.92
N LYS A 45 -3.27 0.38 5.21
CA LYS A 45 -2.65 1.56 5.82
C LYS A 45 -2.43 1.37 7.30
N THR A 46 -1.27 1.82 7.77
CA THR A 46 -0.97 1.96 9.20
C THR A 46 -0.67 3.42 9.48
N THR A 47 -1.35 4.03 10.45
CA THR A 47 -1.14 5.44 10.83
C THR A 47 -0.99 5.56 12.34
N LYS A 48 0.12 6.11 12.80
CA LYS A 48 0.27 6.50 14.22
C LYS A 48 -0.60 7.72 14.48
N VAL A 49 -1.61 7.56 15.35
CA VAL A 49 -2.55 8.64 15.70
C VAL A 49 -1.96 9.48 16.83
N GLN A 50 -1.48 8.82 17.88
CA GLN A 50 -0.76 9.41 19.00
C GLN A 50 0.15 8.36 19.64
N ASP A 51 0.90 8.72 20.67
CA ASP A 51 1.76 7.76 21.37
C ASP A 51 0.92 6.62 21.96
N GLY A 52 1.33 5.38 21.65
CA GLY A 52 0.60 4.17 22.03
C GLY A 52 -0.64 3.84 21.20
N ILE A 53 -1.07 4.69 20.24
CA ILE A 53 -2.25 4.43 19.41
C ILE A 53 -1.92 4.37 17.93
N ILE A 54 -2.22 3.23 17.32
CA ILE A 54 -2.03 2.95 15.90
C ILE A 54 -3.38 2.64 15.27
N ARG A 55 -3.72 3.34 14.19
CA ARG A 55 -4.86 3.03 13.34
C ARG A 55 -4.42 2.09 12.23
N LEU A 56 -5.01 0.91 12.21
CA LEU A 56 -4.93 -0.03 11.09
C LEU A 56 -6.16 0.16 10.20
N VAL A 57 -5.94 0.28 8.91
CA VAL A 57 -6.98 0.24 7.89
C VAL A 57 -6.75 -1.03 7.09
N PHE A 58 -7.78 -1.86 6.97
CA PHE A 58 -7.72 -3.15 6.29
C PHE A 58 -8.96 -3.38 5.44
N VAL A 59 -8.82 -4.28 4.47
CA VAL A 59 -9.89 -4.84 3.66
C VAL A 59 -9.89 -6.36 3.81
N ALA A 60 -11.03 -6.99 3.59
CA ALA A 60 -11.18 -8.44 3.69
C ALA A 60 -11.95 -9.03 2.50
N GLY A 61 -11.84 -10.36 2.31
CA GLY A 61 -12.55 -11.09 1.27
C GLY A 61 -12.26 -10.57 -0.15
N LYS A 62 -13.33 -10.44 -0.96
CA LYS A 62 -13.25 -9.94 -2.34
C LYS A 62 -12.59 -8.57 -2.45
N ALA A 63 -12.87 -7.66 -1.51
CA ALA A 63 -12.25 -6.32 -1.52
C ALA A 63 -10.72 -6.41 -1.37
N ALA A 64 -10.22 -7.34 -0.54
CA ALA A 64 -8.78 -7.57 -0.43
C ALA A 64 -8.17 -8.15 -1.71
N GLN A 65 -8.88 -9.06 -2.38
CA GLN A 65 -8.45 -9.62 -3.66
C GLN A 65 -8.41 -8.56 -4.77
N GLU A 66 -9.40 -7.67 -4.81
CA GLU A 66 -9.45 -6.54 -5.75
C GLU A 66 -8.29 -5.57 -5.51
N GLU A 67 -7.98 -5.27 -4.25
CA GLU A 67 -6.84 -4.43 -3.87
C GLU A 67 -5.52 -5.01 -4.39
N VAL A 68 -5.25 -6.31 -4.16
CA VAL A 68 -4.03 -6.99 -4.64
C VAL A 68 -3.96 -7.00 -6.17
N LYS A 69 -5.09 -7.21 -6.86
CA LYS A 69 -5.16 -7.14 -8.33
C LYS A 69 -4.87 -5.73 -8.85
N GLY A 70 -5.36 -4.70 -8.15
CA GLY A 70 -5.07 -3.30 -8.44
C GLY A 70 -3.57 -3.01 -8.35
N GLU A 71 -2.95 -3.36 -7.22
CA GLU A 71 -1.50 -3.20 -7.01
C GLU A 71 -0.67 -3.90 -8.10
N GLY A 72 -1.04 -5.15 -8.43
CA GLY A 72 -0.36 -5.91 -9.48
C GLY A 72 -0.51 -5.28 -10.87
N SER A 73 -1.62 -4.60 -11.14
CA SER A 73 -1.83 -3.87 -12.40
C SER A 73 -0.96 -2.62 -12.47
N THR A 74 -0.88 -1.87 -11.36
CA THR A 74 0.00 -0.70 -11.21
C THR A 74 1.48 -1.08 -11.40
N LEU A 75 1.92 -2.18 -10.80
CA LEU A 75 3.30 -2.67 -10.97
C LEU A 75 3.62 -2.98 -12.42
N LYS A 76 2.73 -3.71 -13.13
CA LYS A 76 2.91 -4.01 -14.56
C LYS A 76 2.97 -2.77 -15.44
N GLU A 77 2.23 -1.73 -15.08
CA GLU A 77 2.29 -0.45 -15.80
C GLU A 77 3.63 0.24 -15.59
N LEU A 78 4.16 0.23 -14.36
CA LEU A 78 5.48 0.78 -14.04
C LEU A 78 6.61 -0.02 -14.70
N GLU A 79 6.53 -1.34 -14.77
CA GLU A 79 7.48 -2.18 -15.53
C GLU A 79 7.55 -1.76 -17.00
N LYS A 80 6.40 -1.44 -17.61
CA LYS A 80 6.34 -0.96 -19.00
C LYS A 80 6.92 0.43 -19.16
N LEU A 81 6.55 1.38 -18.28
CA LEU A 81 7.02 2.77 -18.35
C LEU A 81 8.52 2.89 -18.09
N LEU A 82 9.05 2.11 -17.14
CA LEU A 82 10.45 2.16 -16.74
C LEU A 82 11.31 1.12 -17.46
N HIS A 83 10.71 0.20 -18.24
CA HIS A 83 11.36 -0.89 -18.95
C HIS A 83 12.21 -1.82 -18.06
N CYS A 84 11.70 -2.21 -16.90
CA CYS A 84 12.41 -3.00 -15.89
C CYS A 84 11.54 -4.09 -15.27
N THR A 85 12.15 -4.95 -14.46
CA THR A 85 11.38 -5.90 -13.63
C THR A 85 10.80 -5.20 -12.41
N THR A 86 9.77 -5.80 -11.81
CA THR A 86 9.09 -5.28 -10.62
C THR A 86 10.08 -4.90 -9.51
N GLU A 87 11.07 -5.73 -9.21
CA GLU A 87 12.04 -5.49 -8.15
C GLU A 87 12.95 -4.28 -8.44
N GLN A 88 13.13 -3.93 -9.73
CA GLN A 88 13.99 -2.85 -10.16
C GLN A 88 13.27 -1.49 -10.23
N ILE A 89 11.93 -1.48 -10.14
CA ILE A 89 11.11 -0.26 -10.22
C ILE A 89 11.60 0.83 -9.25
N PRO A 90 11.90 0.54 -7.97
CA PRO A 90 12.32 1.60 -7.04
C PRO A 90 13.67 2.21 -7.44
N GLY A 91 14.59 1.37 -7.91
CA GLY A 91 15.90 1.78 -8.40
C GLY A 91 15.81 2.69 -9.62
N ARG A 92 15.02 2.30 -10.62
CA ARG A 92 14.80 3.13 -11.83
C ARG A 92 14.02 4.39 -11.53
N SER A 93 13.09 4.36 -10.59
CA SER A 93 12.35 5.53 -10.14
C SER A 93 13.26 6.54 -9.43
N ALA A 94 14.25 6.08 -8.67
CA ALA A 94 15.24 6.95 -8.03
C ALA A 94 16.12 7.66 -9.08
N GLU A 95 16.61 6.91 -10.07
CA GLU A 95 17.36 7.48 -11.20
C GLU A 95 16.53 8.51 -11.96
N LEU A 96 15.29 8.17 -12.30
CA LEU A 96 14.37 9.06 -13.00
C LEU A 96 14.15 10.36 -12.21
N PHE A 97 13.96 10.27 -10.89
CA PHE A 97 13.74 11.44 -10.05
C PHE A 97 14.96 12.36 -9.98
N GLU A 98 16.17 11.80 -9.87
CA GLU A 98 17.40 12.59 -9.88
C GLU A 98 17.68 13.21 -11.25
N LEU A 99 17.44 12.46 -12.33
CA LEU A 99 17.54 12.96 -13.71
C LEU A 99 16.58 14.13 -13.92
N TRP A 100 15.31 13.96 -13.53
CA TRP A 100 14.29 15.01 -13.59
C TRP A 100 14.70 16.26 -12.81
N LYS A 101 15.22 16.13 -11.58
CA LYS A 101 15.73 17.29 -10.82
C LYS A 101 16.88 17.99 -11.55
N ASN A 102 17.82 17.23 -12.13
CA ASN A 102 18.98 17.83 -12.78
C ASN A 102 18.60 18.56 -14.07
N ILE A 103 17.69 18.01 -14.87
CA ILE A 103 17.22 18.62 -16.11
C ILE A 103 16.28 19.80 -15.82
N VAL A 104 15.21 19.58 -15.05
CA VAL A 104 14.15 20.59 -14.86
C VAL A 104 14.57 21.67 -13.86
N LYS A 105 15.16 21.30 -12.71
CA LYS A 105 15.52 22.31 -11.69
C LYS A 105 16.89 22.93 -11.91
N LYS A 106 17.88 22.15 -12.35
CA LYS A 106 19.26 22.64 -12.51
C LYS A 106 19.63 23.00 -13.95
N LYS A 107 18.74 22.77 -14.94
CA LYS A 107 18.97 23.01 -16.38
C LYS A 107 20.29 22.40 -16.88
N LYS A 108 20.69 21.26 -16.31
CA LYS A 108 21.89 20.54 -16.73
C LYS A 108 21.53 19.61 -17.87
N ASP A 109 22.41 19.55 -18.87
CA ASP A 109 22.32 18.53 -19.90
C ASP A 109 23.00 17.25 -19.39
N VAL A 110 22.19 16.21 -19.21
CA VAL A 110 22.61 14.92 -18.64
C VAL A 110 22.05 13.83 -19.55
N PRO A 111 22.82 12.78 -19.88
CA PRO A 111 22.33 11.69 -20.71
C PRO A 111 21.08 11.04 -20.12
N LYS A 112 20.03 10.96 -20.94
CA LYS A 112 18.73 10.43 -20.58
C LYS A 112 18.72 8.90 -20.68
N LYS A 113 19.29 8.23 -19.67
CA LYS A 113 19.32 6.77 -19.62
C LYS A 113 19.02 6.28 -18.21
N LEU A 114 18.10 5.32 -18.11
CA LEU A 114 17.82 4.57 -16.88
C LEU A 114 18.55 3.23 -16.98
N THR A 115 19.42 2.94 -16.04
CA THR A 115 20.29 1.74 -16.05
C THR A 115 20.29 0.96 -14.75
N SER A 116 19.62 1.46 -13.70
CA SER A 116 19.66 0.80 -12.41
C SER A 116 19.20 -0.65 -12.52
N LEU A 117 20.03 -1.52 -11.97
CA LEU A 117 19.78 -2.94 -11.77
C LEU A 117 19.51 -3.25 -10.29
N SER A 118 19.42 -2.24 -9.42
CA SER A 118 19.19 -2.43 -7.99
C SER A 118 17.82 -3.05 -7.78
N ALA A 119 17.80 -4.27 -7.26
CA ALA A 119 16.58 -4.96 -6.90
C ALA A 119 16.21 -4.66 -5.44
N TYR A 120 14.95 -4.33 -5.20
CA TYR A 120 14.38 -4.17 -3.88
C TYR A 120 13.48 -5.37 -3.54
N LYS A 121 13.69 -5.94 -2.34
CA LYS A 121 12.85 -7.02 -1.81
C LYS A 121 11.95 -6.42 -0.72
N GLY A 122 10.66 -6.36 -0.98
CA GLY A 122 9.66 -5.80 -0.07
C GLY A 122 8.48 -5.20 -0.83
N ASP A 123 7.81 -4.23 -0.20
CA ASP A 123 6.74 -3.47 -0.84
C ASP A 123 7.32 -2.47 -1.86
N VAL A 124 7.36 -2.89 -3.12
CA VAL A 124 7.89 -2.11 -4.24
C VAL A 124 7.10 -0.82 -4.45
N LEU A 125 5.77 -0.84 -4.31
CA LEU A 125 4.93 0.34 -4.54
C LEU A 125 5.16 1.39 -3.45
N ALA A 126 5.18 0.98 -2.18
CA ALA A 126 5.44 1.87 -1.06
C ALA A 126 6.85 2.49 -1.15
N GLU A 127 7.86 1.69 -1.48
CA GLU A 127 9.24 2.19 -1.63
C GLU A 127 9.35 3.17 -2.82
N THR A 128 8.70 2.86 -3.94
CA THR A 128 8.67 3.75 -5.11
C THR A 128 7.98 5.08 -4.79
N ALA A 129 6.85 5.05 -4.08
CA ALA A 129 6.14 6.25 -3.62
C ALA A 129 7.03 7.13 -2.71
N ARG A 130 7.78 6.50 -1.80
CA ARG A 130 8.75 7.18 -0.93
C ARG A 130 9.86 7.85 -1.72
N VAL A 131 10.44 7.16 -2.70
CA VAL A 131 11.51 7.67 -3.57
C VAL A 131 11.04 8.87 -4.38
N LEU A 132 9.86 8.78 -5.00
CA LEU A 132 9.27 9.83 -5.82
C LEU A 132 8.61 10.95 -5.00
N LYS A 133 8.54 10.79 -3.67
CA LYS A 133 7.86 11.70 -2.74
C LYS A 133 6.40 11.96 -3.11
N THR A 134 5.69 10.88 -3.42
CA THR A 134 4.27 10.90 -3.82
C THR A 134 3.47 9.84 -3.05
N GLN A 135 2.16 9.81 -3.26
CA GLN A 135 1.28 8.76 -2.71
C GLN A 135 1.27 7.56 -3.67
N VAL A 136 1.03 6.34 -3.15
CA VAL A 136 1.08 5.10 -3.92
C VAL A 136 0.13 5.17 -5.13
N GLU A 137 -1.06 5.70 -4.91
CA GLU A 137 -2.11 5.93 -5.92
C GLU A 137 -1.68 6.84 -7.08
N HIS A 138 -0.65 7.66 -6.87
CA HIS A 138 -0.16 8.66 -7.84
C HIS A 138 1.18 8.31 -8.46
N VAL A 139 1.77 7.15 -8.13
CA VAL A 139 3.11 6.76 -8.61
C VAL A 139 3.17 6.74 -10.13
N VAL A 140 2.22 6.07 -10.80
CA VAL A 140 2.16 5.99 -12.27
C VAL A 140 2.12 7.37 -12.90
N LYS A 141 1.14 8.19 -12.53
CA LYS A 141 1.00 9.56 -13.05
C LYS A 141 2.24 10.41 -12.81
N THR A 142 2.93 10.20 -11.69
CA THR A 142 4.16 10.91 -11.36
C THR A 142 5.31 10.49 -12.28
N VAL A 143 5.45 9.19 -12.54
CA VAL A 143 6.45 8.65 -13.49
C VAL A 143 6.18 9.15 -14.90
N GLU A 144 4.95 9.07 -15.39
CA GLU A 144 4.57 9.58 -16.72
C GLU A 144 4.87 11.07 -16.87
N ARG A 145 4.54 11.87 -15.85
CA ARG A 145 4.86 13.30 -15.84
C ARG A 145 6.36 13.53 -15.93
N PHE A 146 7.17 12.81 -15.15
CA PHE A 146 8.62 12.98 -15.16
C PHE A 146 9.23 12.60 -16.50
N LEU A 147 8.82 11.48 -17.11
CA LEU A 147 9.24 11.07 -18.44
C LEU A 147 8.90 12.15 -19.49
N LYS A 148 7.66 12.65 -19.47
CA LYS A 148 7.20 13.71 -20.37
C LYS A 148 8.00 15.01 -20.23
N GLU A 149 8.28 15.44 -19.00
CA GLU A 149 9.01 16.70 -18.74
C GLU A 149 10.49 16.63 -19.16
N ILE A 150 11.11 15.45 -19.09
CA ILE A 150 12.47 15.25 -19.60
C ILE A 150 12.49 14.83 -21.08
N GLY A 151 11.35 14.66 -21.73
CA GLY A 151 11.22 14.25 -23.14
C GLY A 151 11.74 12.84 -23.40
N MET A 152 11.37 11.89 -22.52
CA MET A 152 11.54 10.44 -22.68
C MET A 152 10.20 9.76 -22.89
#